data_AF-A0A2S9YVI3-F1
#
_entry.id   AF-A0A2S9YVI3-F1
#
_cell.length_a   1.000
_cell.length_b   1.000
_cell.length_c   1.000
_cell.angle_alpha   90.00
_cell.angle_beta   90.00
_cell.angle_gamma   90.00
#
_symmetry.space_group_name_H-M   'P 1'
#
loop_
_entity.id
_entity.type
_entity.pdbx_description
1 polymer ?
#
loop_
_entity_poly.entity_id
_entity_poly.type
_entity_poly.pdbx_seq_one_letter_code
_entity_poly.pdbx_strand_id
1 'polypeptide(L)'
;MREVMNEPMMRSHLRFPALLCVATGLALTLAACDGPDKQIGQLDGESGESGESGESGESDESGESDESGESGEPGDSSDTSSTDETGADDSCAPALAALEQKLSDEQGNGNSCALVLRYTYETAEFIGWHINCAPPTPDLSLEEAQMMSAWPGNDESTTEDAYVLYTSPGDFGGVTYFSKRSGLLFEGSIVWAGMGDILHPEHVEDPLMLGTGCADTQPPQAVELWPYNFVVGDLHVLPEEASAVAGALWDTAALYAVTPGTTIAVIAYPRTVGAFAPDVAEFVVVIDYP
;
A
#
# COMPACT_ATOMS: atom_id res chain seq x y z
N MET A 1 -44.81 -20.42 42.31
CA MET A 1 -45.53 -20.82 41.09
C MET A 1 -45.83 -19.56 40.29
N ARG A 2 -44.99 -19.23 39.32
CA ARG A 2 -45.28 -18.27 38.25
C ARG A 2 -44.51 -18.73 37.02
N GLU A 3 -45.25 -18.73 35.93
CA GLU A 3 -45.06 -19.50 34.72
C GLU A 3 -43.96 -18.96 33.81
N VAL A 4 -43.34 -19.90 33.11
CA VAL A 4 -42.45 -19.71 31.96
C VAL A 4 -43.33 -19.42 30.75
N MET A 5 -43.14 -18.27 30.10
CA MET A 5 -43.73 -18.00 28.78
C MET A 5 -42.63 -17.98 27.72
N ASN A 6 -42.68 -19.00 26.88
CA ASN A 6 -42.02 -19.09 25.58
C ASN A 6 -42.59 -18.03 24.63
N GLU A 7 -41.73 -17.31 23.92
CA GLU A 7 -42.13 -16.58 22.72
C GLU A 7 -41.73 -17.34 21.44
N PRO A 8 -42.61 -17.36 20.42
CA PRO A 8 -42.42 -18.15 19.20
C PRO A 8 -41.71 -17.40 18.07
N MET A 9 -40.95 -18.17 17.29
CA MET A 9 -40.38 -17.78 15.99
C MET A 9 -41.46 -17.24 15.02
N MET A 10 -41.25 -16.05 14.49
CA MET A 10 -41.90 -15.62 13.25
C MET A 10 -40.94 -15.79 12.07
N ARG A 11 -41.29 -16.74 11.20
CA ARG A 11 -40.84 -16.81 9.81
C ARG A 11 -41.42 -15.61 9.06
N SER A 12 -40.57 -14.72 8.56
CA SER A 12 -40.98 -13.68 7.62
C SER A 12 -40.88 -14.22 6.19
N HIS A 13 -41.97 -14.03 5.45
CA HIS A 13 -42.16 -14.47 4.07
C HIS A 13 -41.38 -13.58 3.11
N LEU A 14 -40.50 -14.18 2.29
CA LEU A 14 -40.04 -13.58 1.05
C LEU A 14 -41.22 -13.39 0.10
N ARG A 15 -41.46 -12.15 -0.34
CA ARG A 15 -42.27 -11.81 -1.51
C ARG A 15 -41.35 -11.16 -2.55
N PHE A 16 -41.13 -11.87 -3.65
CA PHE A 16 -40.52 -11.36 -4.88
C PHE A 16 -41.47 -10.35 -5.56
N PRO A 17 -41.02 -9.12 -5.89
CA PRO A 17 -41.63 -8.34 -6.94
C PRO A 17 -40.96 -8.65 -8.29
N ALA A 18 -41.81 -8.66 -9.31
CA ALA A 18 -41.54 -9.06 -10.68
C ALA A 18 -40.49 -8.17 -11.38
N LEU A 19 -39.70 -8.84 -12.23
CA LEU A 19 -38.93 -8.24 -13.32
C LEU A 19 -39.82 -7.28 -14.14
N LEU A 20 -39.41 -6.03 -14.23
CA LEU A 20 -39.86 -5.09 -15.25
C LEU A 20 -38.67 -4.83 -16.19
N CYS A 21 -38.59 -5.59 -17.28
CA CYS A 21 -37.67 -5.31 -18.39
C CYS A 21 -38.11 -4.01 -19.09
N VAL A 22 -37.39 -2.92 -18.86
CA VAL A 22 -37.49 -1.72 -19.68
C VAL A 22 -36.38 -1.78 -20.72
N ALA A 23 -36.71 -2.29 -21.90
CA ALA A 23 -35.89 -2.16 -23.09
C ALA A 23 -36.03 -0.72 -23.61
N THR A 24 -35.03 0.12 -23.36
CA THR A 24 -34.88 1.41 -24.05
C THR A 24 -33.84 1.24 -25.15
N GLY A 25 -34.32 1.28 -26.39
CA GLY A 25 -33.48 1.26 -27.58
C GLY A 25 -32.78 2.59 -27.75
N LEU A 26 -31.45 2.56 -27.69
CA LEU A 26 -30.60 3.66 -28.13
C LEU A 26 -30.21 3.40 -29.58
N ALA A 27 -30.77 4.20 -30.49
CA ALA A 27 -30.40 4.19 -31.89
C ALA A 27 -29.04 4.88 -32.06
N LEU A 28 -27.98 4.09 -32.26
CA LEU A 28 -26.69 4.61 -32.71
C LEU A 28 -26.74 4.87 -34.22
N THR A 29 -26.65 6.15 -34.59
CA THR A 29 -26.31 6.62 -35.93
C THR A 29 -24.85 6.28 -36.23
N LEU A 30 -24.63 5.24 -37.04
CA LEU A 30 -23.33 4.92 -37.63
C LEU A 30 -23.00 5.94 -38.73
N ALA A 31 -22.07 6.85 -38.44
CA ALA A 31 -21.39 7.63 -39.46
C ALA A 31 -20.32 6.73 -40.12
N ALA A 32 -20.43 6.60 -41.43
CA ALA A 32 -19.47 5.91 -42.28
C ALA A 32 -18.09 6.59 -42.21
N CYS A 33 -17.05 5.79 -41.98
CA CYS A 33 -15.67 6.12 -42.35
C CYS A 33 -15.11 4.95 -43.16
N ASP A 34 -15.09 5.21 -44.47
CA ASP A 34 -14.50 4.45 -45.54
C ASP A 34 -12.97 4.70 -45.53
N GLY A 35 -12.13 3.65 -45.59
CA GLY A 35 -10.68 3.80 -45.65
C GLY A 35 -9.89 2.48 -45.56
N PRO A 36 -8.73 2.38 -46.23
CA PRO A 36 -8.49 1.30 -47.20
C PRO A 36 -7.68 0.10 -46.70
N ASP A 37 -7.92 -1.02 -47.37
CA ASP A 37 -7.13 -2.26 -47.41
C ASP A 37 -5.62 -2.04 -47.27
N LYS A 38 -5.05 -2.60 -46.20
CA LYS A 38 -3.63 -2.96 -46.14
C LYS A 38 -3.50 -4.47 -46.01
N GLN A 39 -2.94 -5.04 -47.07
CA GLN A 39 -2.57 -6.44 -47.24
C GLN A 39 -1.74 -6.94 -46.05
N ILE A 40 -2.17 -8.08 -45.51
CA ILE A 40 -1.40 -8.87 -44.54
C ILE A 40 -0.36 -9.65 -45.34
N GLY A 41 0.89 -9.23 -45.23
CA GLY A 41 2.05 -9.98 -45.72
C GLY A 41 2.32 -11.16 -44.79
N GLN A 42 2.12 -12.36 -45.32
CA GLN A 42 2.54 -13.63 -44.78
C GLN A 42 4.08 -13.66 -44.75
N LEU A 43 4.66 -13.74 -43.54
CA LEU A 43 6.08 -14.00 -43.35
C LEU A 43 6.23 -15.28 -42.55
N ASP A 44 6.52 -16.35 -43.29
CA ASP A 44 7.15 -17.56 -42.77
C ASP A 44 8.57 -17.17 -42.30
N GLY A 45 8.83 -17.34 -41.00
CA GLY A 45 10.09 -17.00 -40.34
C GLY A 45 10.59 -18.18 -39.53
N GLU A 46 11.70 -18.72 -40.00
CA GLU A 46 12.32 -20.00 -39.67
C GLU A 46 12.76 -20.16 -38.21
N SER A 47 12.72 -21.42 -37.77
CA SER A 47 13.24 -21.95 -36.51
C SER A 47 14.74 -21.67 -36.37
N GLY A 48 15.12 -20.89 -35.35
CA GLY A 48 16.51 -20.63 -34.96
C GLY A 48 16.94 -21.47 -33.77
N GLU A 49 18.13 -22.02 -33.88
CA GLU A 49 18.73 -23.11 -33.09
C GLU A 49 19.11 -22.77 -31.64
N SER A 50 19.21 -23.85 -30.86
CA SER A 50 19.72 -23.94 -29.50
C SER A 50 21.13 -23.34 -29.33
N GLY A 51 21.29 -22.43 -28.38
CA GLY A 51 22.58 -21.90 -27.93
C GLY A 51 23.06 -22.60 -26.65
N GLU A 52 24.33 -22.99 -26.67
CA GLU A 52 25.04 -23.86 -25.74
C GLU A 52 25.32 -23.26 -24.35
N SER A 53 25.53 -24.18 -23.42
CA SER A 53 25.95 -24.02 -22.03
C SER A 53 27.27 -23.22 -21.88
N GLY A 54 27.25 -22.18 -21.05
CA GLY A 54 28.45 -21.45 -20.62
C GLY A 54 28.95 -21.95 -19.26
N GLU A 55 30.23 -22.31 -19.22
CA GLU A 55 30.97 -22.90 -18.11
C GLU A 55 31.15 -21.99 -16.88
N SER A 56 31.34 -22.67 -15.75
CA SER A 56 31.67 -22.21 -14.41
C SER A 56 32.91 -21.30 -14.37
N GLY A 57 32.78 -20.13 -13.74
CA GLY A 57 33.90 -19.27 -13.36
C GLY A 57 34.34 -19.54 -11.93
N GLU A 58 35.63 -19.75 -11.76
CA GLU A 58 36.31 -20.16 -10.53
C GLU A 58 36.35 -19.06 -9.45
N SER A 59 36.58 -19.51 -8.22
CA SER A 59 36.70 -18.72 -7.00
C SER A 59 38.11 -18.16 -6.85
N ASP A 60 38.24 -16.85 -6.64
CA ASP A 60 39.45 -16.18 -6.13
C ASP A 60 39.08 -15.58 -4.76
N GLU A 61 39.58 -16.15 -3.66
CA GLU A 61 40.84 -15.84 -2.98
C GLU A 61 40.72 -14.64 -2.03
N SER A 62 40.95 -14.96 -0.76
CA SER A 62 40.80 -14.16 0.45
C SER A 62 41.77 -12.98 0.50
N GLY A 63 41.26 -11.80 0.85
CA GLY A 63 42.07 -10.61 1.17
C GLY A 63 42.13 -10.35 2.68
N GLU A 64 43.36 -10.34 3.20
CA GLU A 64 43.80 -10.08 4.59
C GLU A 64 43.37 -8.67 5.06
N SER A 65 42.70 -8.48 6.20
CA SER A 65 43.25 -8.24 7.55
C SER A 65 44.48 -7.33 7.63
N ASP A 66 44.26 -6.02 7.70
CA ASP A 66 45.16 -4.99 8.24
C ASP A 66 44.26 -3.89 8.83
N GLU A 67 44.53 -3.12 9.89
CA GLU A 67 45.55 -2.99 10.92
C GLU A 67 44.93 -1.94 11.88
N SER A 68 45.28 -2.01 13.15
CA SER A 68 44.71 -1.17 14.20
C SER A 68 45.27 0.26 14.14
N GLY A 69 44.39 1.26 14.12
CA GLY A 69 44.75 2.69 14.10
C GLY A 69 44.25 3.44 15.34
N GLU A 70 45.10 3.46 16.35
CA GLU A 70 45.41 4.52 17.34
C GLU A 70 44.36 5.51 17.89
N SER A 71 44.46 5.66 19.21
CA SER A 71 43.64 6.45 20.12
C SER A 71 44.01 7.93 20.10
N GLY A 72 43.01 8.80 19.87
CA GLY A 72 43.15 10.26 19.97
C GLY A 72 42.26 10.86 21.08
N GLU A 73 42.94 11.33 22.12
CA GLU A 73 42.64 12.32 23.17
C GLU A 73 41.18 12.80 23.46
N PRO A 74 40.78 12.85 24.75
CA PRO A 74 39.57 13.56 25.18
C PRO A 74 39.85 15.06 25.36
N GLY A 75 39.28 15.87 24.46
CA GLY A 75 39.20 17.32 24.61
C GLY A 75 38.05 17.72 25.54
N ASP A 76 38.42 18.06 26.78
CA ASP A 76 37.62 18.80 27.76
C ASP A 76 37.30 20.21 27.23
N SER A 77 36.01 20.58 27.13
CA SER A 77 35.55 21.98 27.20
C SER A 77 34.05 22.05 27.41
N SER A 78 33.72 22.36 28.66
CA SER A 78 32.51 23.03 29.14
C SER A 78 31.96 24.12 28.21
N ASP A 79 30.68 24.02 27.85
CA ASP A 79 29.76 25.16 27.86
C ASP A 79 28.31 24.67 27.75
N THR A 80 27.71 24.44 28.92
CA THR A 80 26.28 24.25 29.11
C THR A 80 25.58 25.61 28.96
N SER A 81 25.24 26.01 27.74
CA SER A 81 24.16 26.96 27.52
C SER A 81 22.86 26.18 27.47
N SER A 82 22.13 26.19 28.58
CA SER A 82 20.76 25.73 28.68
C SER A 82 19.88 26.60 27.80
N THR A 83 19.75 26.22 26.54
CA THR A 83 18.69 26.74 25.67
C THR A 83 17.43 25.98 26.04
N ASP A 84 16.75 26.46 27.08
CA ASP A 84 15.34 26.18 27.35
C ASP A 84 14.47 26.82 26.25
N GLU A 85 14.71 26.43 25.00
CA GLU A 85 13.70 26.55 23.97
C GLU A 85 12.99 25.21 23.96
N THR A 86 11.82 25.17 24.61
CA THR A 86 10.71 24.34 24.18
C THR A 86 10.27 24.79 22.78
N GLY A 87 11.21 24.81 21.84
CA GLY A 87 10.98 24.99 20.43
C GLY A 87 10.27 23.73 20.01
N ALA A 88 8.96 23.81 19.85
CA ALA A 88 8.28 22.95 18.91
C ALA A 88 9.09 23.06 17.62
N ASP A 89 9.78 22.00 17.24
CA ASP A 89 10.63 22.00 16.08
C ASP A 89 9.73 22.38 14.90
N ASP A 90 9.92 23.58 14.34
CA ASP A 90 9.23 24.06 13.12
C ASP A 90 9.59 23.18 11.89
N SER A 91 10.20 22.01 12.08
CA SER A 91 10.57 21.03 11.05
C SER A 91 9.37 20.49 10.30
N CYS A 92 8.21 20.36 10.97
CA CYS A 92 7.01 19.79 10.36
C CYS A 92 6.32 20.77 9.40
N ALA A 93 6.28 22.08 9.72
CA ALA A 93 5.46 23.04 8.98
C ALA A 93 5.84 23.20 7.49
N PRO A 94 7.13 23.26 7.10
CA PRO A 94 7.51 23.30 5.69
C PRO A 94 7.16 22.01 4.93
N ALA A 95 7.35 20.84 5.56
CA ALA A 95 7.02 19.55 4.96
C ALA A 95 5.52 19.41 4.74
N LEU A 96 4.72 19.83 5.73
CA LEU A 96 3.27 19.87 5.62
C LEU A 96 2.80 20.80 4.49
N ALA A 97 3.30 22.03 4.46
CA ALA A 97 2.92 22.99 3.41
C ALA A 97 3.28 22.47 2.00
N ALA A 98 4.42 21.79 1.86
CA ALA A 98 4.82 21.19 0.59
C ALA A 98 3.90 20.01 0.19
N LEU A 99 3.52 19.17 1.14
CA LEU A 99 2.60 18.05 0.91
C LEU A 99 1.19 18.56 0.54
N GLU A 100 0.66 19.52 1.30
CA GLU A 100 -0.66 20.14 1.04
C GLU A 100 -0.70 20.79 -0.33
N GLN A 101 0.35 21.54 -0.70
CA GLN A 101 0.44 22.16 -2.02
C GLN A 101 0.43 21.11 -3.12
N LYS A 102 1.22 20.02 -2.98
CA LYS A 102 1.27 18.94 -3.96
C LYS A 102 -0.09 18.25 -4.11
N LEU A 103 -0.75 17.92 -3.01
CA LEU A 103 -2.10 17.32 -3.02
C LEU A 103 -3.13 18.27 -3.64
N SER A 104 -3.09 19.55 -3.27
CA SER A 104 -4.01 20.56 -3.81
C SER A 104 -3.84 20.78 -5.31
N ASP A 105 -2.60 20.76 -5.82
CA ASP A 105 -2.33 20.92 -7.25
C ASP A 105 -2.89 19.74 -8.05
N GLU A 106 -2.72 18.51 -7.56
CA GLU A 106 -3.24 17.30 -8.20
C GLU A 106 -4.78 17.21 -8.15
N GLN A 107 -5.37 17.50 -6.98
CA GLN A 107 -6.82 17.57 -6.83
C GLN A 107 -7.44 18.69 -7.66
N GLY A 108 -6.73 19.82 -7.83
CA GLY A 108 -7.13 20.91 -8.73
C GLY A 108 -7.20 20.49 -10.20
N ASN A 109 -6.44 19.46 -10.59
CA ASN A 109 -6.50 18.83 -11.91
C ASN A 109 -7.58 17.72 -12.00
N GLY A 110 -8.33 17.51 -10.92
CA GLY A 110 -9.37 16.51 -10.81
C GLY A 110 -8.87 15.11 -10.50
N ASN A 111 -7.61 14.94 -10.09
CA ASN A 111 -7.05 13.63 -9.71
C ASN A 111 -7.46 13.26 -8.28
N SER A 112 -7.60 11.96 -8.03
CA SER A 112 -7.64 11.38 -6.68
C SER A 112 -6.23 10.96 -6.30
N CYS A 113 -5.83 11.25 -5.07
CA CYS A 113 -4.50 10.96 -4.56
C CYS A 113 -4.58 9.99 -3.38
N ALA A 114 -3.53 9.20 -3.22
CA ALA A 114 -3.28 8.41 -2.04
C ALA A 114 -1.80 8.45 -1.67
N LEU A 115 -1.52 8.37 -0.37
CA LEU A 115 -0.18 8.20 0.18
C LEU A 115 0.04 6.75 0.59
N VAL A 116 1.22 6.22 0.33
CA VAL A 116 1.66 4.89 0.74
C VAL A 116 2.93 5.07 1.56
N LEU A 117 2.87 4.75 2.85
CA LEU A 117 3.98 4.85 3.78
C LEU A 117 4.44 3.45 4.19
N ARG A 118 5.74 3.25 4.32
CA ARG A 118 6.35 1.96 4.66
C ARG A 118 7.14 2.07 5.95
N TYR A 119 6.95 1.09 6.82
CA TYR A 119 7.65 0.99 8.09
C TYR A 119 8.22 -0.42 8.27
N THR A 120 9.34 -0.53 8.99
CA THR A 120 9.84 -1.83 9.43
C THR A 120 8.84 -2.48 10.37
N TYR A 121 8.74 -3.80 10.34
CA TYR A 121 7.79 -4.52 11.19
C TYR A 121 8.19 -4.50 12.68
N GLU A 122 9.46 -4.71 13.00
CA GLU A 122 9.91 -4.83 14.40
C GLU A 122 9.96 -3.50 15.15
N THR A 123 10.41 -2.45 14.48
CA THR A 123 10.72 -1.16 15.14
C THR A 123 9.78 -0.04 14.75
N ALA A 124 8.89 -0.26 13.77
CA ALA A 124 8.10 0.79 13.13
C ALA A 124 8.97 1.96 12.66
N GLU A 125 10.22 1.69 12.27
CA GLU A 125 11.12 2.68 11.70
C GLU A 125 10.61 3.04 10.30
N PHE A 126 10.56 4.35 10.02
CA PHE A 126 9.99 4.84 8.78
C PHE A 126 10.96 4.63 7.62
N ILE A 127 10.58 3.79 6.65
CA ILE A 127 11.41 3.39 5.50
C ILE A 127 11.32 4.41 4.37
N GLY A 128 10.11 4.91 4.09
CA GLY A 128 9.87 5.86 3.01
C GLY A 128 8.40 5.94 2.63
N TRP A 129 8.08 6.83 1.70
CA TRP A 129 6.71 7.07 1.27
C TRP A 129 6.58 7.28 -0.24
N HIS A 130 5.38 7.13 -0.75
CA HIS A 130 5.03 7.41 -2.12
C HIS A 130 3.68 8.11 -2.18
N ILE A 131 3.48 8.98 -3.16
CA ILE A 131 2.19 9.58 -3.47
C ILE A 131 1.78 9.15 -4.87
N ASN A 132 0.65 8.47 -4.97
CA ASN A 132 0.04 8.11 -6.23
C ASN A 132 -1.17 9.01 -6.46
N CYS A 133 -1.13 9.82 -7.51
CA CYS A 133 -2.27 10.62 -7.95
C CYS A 133 -2.65 10.17 -9.35
N ALA A 134 -3.92 9.77 -9.50
CA ALA A 134 -4.45 9.30 -10.76
C ALA A 134 -5.75 10.04 -11.08
N PRO A 135 -6.10 10.22 -12.36
CA PRO A 135 -7.45 10.60 -12.73
C PRO A 135 -8.44 9.63 -12.08
N PRO A 136 -9.57 10.10 -11.55
CA PRO A 136 -10.54 9.28 -10.86
C PRO A 136 -10.95 8.15 -11.78
N THR A 137 -10.65 6.93 -11.35
CA THR A 137 -11.06 5.75 -12.09
C THR A 137 -12.59 5.66 -12.05
N PRO A 138 -13.27 5.41 -13.19
CA PRO A 138 -14.66 4.99 -13.14
C PRO A 138 -14.75 3.74 -12.25
N ASP A 139 -15.90 3.54 -11.58
CA ASP A 139 -16.15 2.44 -10.63
C ASP A 139 -15.44 1.15 -11.06
N LEU A 140 -14.27 0.90 -10.47
CA LEU A 140 -13.44 -0.24 -10.81
C LEU A 140 -14.15 -1.50 -10.32
N SER A 141 -14.47 -2.41 -11.23
CA SER A 141 -15.04 -3.69 -10.85
C SER A 141 -13.96 -4.59 -10.22
N LEU A 142 -14.39 -5.54 -9.39
CA LEU A 142 -13.48 -6.54 -8.82
C LEU A 142 -12.74 -7.33 -9.91
N GLU A 143 -13.43 -7.68 -11.00
CA GLU A 143 -12.84 -8.40 -12.13
C GLU A 143 -11.73 -7.58 -12.81
N GLU A 144 -11.95 -6.27 -13.00
CA GLU A 144 -10.91 -5.37 -13.53
C GLU A 144 -9.72 -5.24 -12.58
N ALA A 145 -9.97 -5.06 -11.28
CA ALA A 145 -8.90 -5.02 -10.28
C ALA A 145 -8.07 -6.32 -10.27
N GLN A 146 -8.72 -7.49 -10.37
CA GLN A 146 -8.05 -8.77 -10.49
C GLN A 146 -7.23 -8.89 -11.78
N MET A 147 -7.74 -8.40 -12.92
CA MET A 147 -6.99 -8.40 -14.18
C MET A 147 -5.77 -7.48 -14.17
N MET A 148 -5.82 -6.39 -13.39
CA MET A 148 -4.71 -5.44 -13.24
C MET A 148 -3.66 -5.90 -12.21
N SER A 149 -4.00 -6.87 -11.36
CA SER A 149 -3.13 -7.39 -10.30
C SER A 149 -2.18 -8.47 -10.84
N ALA A 150 -0.91 -8.43 -10.43
CA ALA A 150 0.00 -9.55 -10.56
C ALA A 150 -0.42 -10.75 -9.68
N TRP A 151 -1.22 -10.49 -8.64
CA TRP A 151 -1.74 -11.47 -7.68
C TRP A 151 -3.28 -11.46 -7.68
N PRO A 152 -3.94 -12.02 -8.71
CA PRO A 152 -5.40 -12.09 -8.79
C PRO A 152 -5.95 -13.08 -7.74
N GLY A 153 -6.09 -12.59 -6.52
CA GLY A 153 -6.52 -13.34 -5.34
C GLY A 153 -8.00 -13.19 -5.00
N ASN A 154 -8.37 -13.74 -3.84
CA ASN A 154 -9.67 -13.43 -3.24
C ASN A 154 -9.68 -11.98 -2.76
N ASP A 155 -10.84 -11.34 -2.83
CA ASP A 155 -11.03 -10.03 -2.22
C ASP A 155 -11.29 -10.20 -0.72
N GLU A 156 -10.38 -9.64 0.06
CA GLU A 156 -10.38 -9.62 1.51
C GLU A 156 -10.72 -8.22 2.05
N SER A 157 -11.19 -7.30 1.20
CA SER A 157 -11.56 -5.96 1.62
C SER A 157 -12.72 -5.98 2.63
N THR A 158 -12.64 -5.09 3.63
CA THR A 158 -13.73 -4.85 4.58
C THR A 158 -14.42 -3.51 4.35
N THR A 159 -14.03 -2.79 3.30
CA THR A 159 -14.50 -1.45 2.94
C THR A 159 -15.02 -1.47 1.50
N GLU A 160 -16.00 -0.60 1.22
CA GLU A 160 -16.53 -0.45 -0.13
C GLU A 160 -15.61 0.39 -1.04
N ASP A 161 -14.60 1.06 -0.50
CA ASP A 161 -13.74 2.00 -1.22
C ASP A 161 -12.51 1.36 -1.88
N ALA A 162 -12.20 0.11 -1.52
CA ALA A 162 -10.98 -0.56 -1.98
C ALA A 162 -11.21 -2.05 -2.21
N TYR A 163 -10.29 -2.67 -2.95
CA TYR A 163 -10.13 -4.12 -3.00
C TYR A 163 -8.79 -4.50 -2.38
N VAL A 164 -8.79 -5.55 -1.57
CA VAL A 164 -7.56 -6.11 -1.00
C VAL A 164 -7.46 -7.54 -1.50
N LEU A 165 -6.71 -7.71 -2.60
CA LEU A 165 -6.58 -8.99 -3.26
C LEU A 165 -5.45 -9.79 -2.61
N TYR A 166 -5.76 -10.99 -2.14
CA TYR A 166 -4.78 -11.87 -1.51
C TYR A 166 -4.70 -13.22 -2.21
N THR A 167 -3.49 -13.55 -2.67
CA THR A 167 -3.17 -14.87 -3.19
C THR A 167 -2.32 -15.60 -2.16
N SER A 168 -2.92 -16.58 -1.48
CA SER A 168 -2.20 -17.38 -0.48
C SER A 168 -0.94 -18.01 -1.10
N PRO A 169 0.23 -17.87 -0.47
CA PRO A 169 1.46 -18.43 -1.00
C PRO A 169 1.45 -19.95 -0.93
N GLY A 170 1.63 -20.60 -2.09
CA GLY A 170 2.13 -21.96 -2.20
C GLY A 170 3.66 -21.91 -2.16
N ASP A 171 4.27 -21.84 -3.35
CA ASP A 171 5.66 -21.40 -3.50
C ASP A 171 5.74 -19.87 -3.66
N PHE A 172 4.74 -19.30 -4.34
CA PHE A 172 4.57 -17.87 -4.58
C PHE A 172 3.13 -17.47 -4.26
N GLY A 173 2.96 -16.24 -3.79
CA GLY A 173 1.70 -15.58 -3.54
C GLY A 173 1.92 -14.07 -3.49
N GLY A 174 0.94 -13.33 -3.00
CA GLY A 174 1.07 -11.88 -2.90
C GLY A 174 -0.19 -11.19 -2.41
N VAL A 175 -0.03 -9.89 -2.20
CA VAL A 175 -1.08 -8.98 -1.77
C VAL A 175 -1.10 -7.77 -2.70
N THR A 176 -2.30 -7.33 -3.05
CA THR A 176 -2.51 -6.14 -3.84
C THR A 176 -3.61 -5.28 -3.22
N TYR A 177 -3.33 -4.00 -3.00
CA TYR A 177 -4.30 -3.00 -2.55
C TYR A 177 -4.66 -2.08 -3.71
N PHE A 178 -5.94 -2.10 -4.08
CA PHE A 178 -6.52 -1.21 -5.08
C PHE A 178 -7.49 -0.25 -4.41
N SER A 179 -7.25 1.05 -4.56
CA SER A 179 -8.30 2.05 -4.35
C SER A 179 -9.23 2.07 -5.55
N LYS A 180 -10.55 2.09 -5.32
CA LYS A 180 -11.51 2.32 -6.41
C LYS A 180 -11.45 3.74 -6.96
N ARG A 181 -10.81 4.67 -6.23
CA ARG A 181 -10.65 6.08 -6.62
C ARG A 181 -9.31 6.35 -7.30
N SER A 182 -8.22 5.85 -6.70
CA SER A 182 -6.84 6.16 -7.11
C SER A 182 -6.14 5.00 -7.85
N GLY A 183 -6.79 3.84 -8.00
CA GLY A 183 -6.23 2.68 -8.71
C GLY A 183 -5.28 1.83 -7.86
N LEU A 184 -4.26 1.24 -8.49
CA LEU A 184 -3.26 0.39 -7.81
C LEU A 184 -2.41 1.25 -6.88
N LEU A 185 -2.35 0.89 -5.58
CA LEU A 185 -1.58 1.64 -4.57
C LEU A 185 -0.50 0.80 -3.91
N PHE A 186 -0.70 -0.51 -3.79
CA PHE A 186 0.33 -1.39 -3.26
C PHE A 186 0.24 -2.75 -3.92
N GLU A 187 1.39 -3.30 -4.29
CA GLU A 187 1.51 -4.67 -4.77
C GLU A 187 2.81 -5.28 -4.25
N GLY A 188 2.71 -6.43 -3.58
CA GLY A 188 3.87 -7.13 -3.03
C GLY A 188 3.74 -8.64 -3.17
N SER A 189 4.84 -9.30 -3.55
CA SER A 189 4.91 -10.75 -3.64
C SER A 189 5.23 -11.39 -2.28
N ILE A 190 4.85 -12.64 -2.09
CA ILE A 190 5.14 -13.42 -0.89
C ILE A 190 5.75 -14.74 -1.36
N VAL A 191 6.96 -15.05 -0.90
CA VAL A 191 7.70 -16.24 -1.36
C VAL A 191 7.90 -17.21 -0.21
N TRP A 192 7.63 -18.49 -0.43
CA TRP A 192 7.89 -19.53 0.57
C TRP A 192 9.40 -19.72 0.77
N ALA A 193 9.88 -19.56 2.00
CA ALA A 193 11.30 -19.66 2.35
C ALA A 193 12.22 -18.81 1.45
N GLY A 194 11.71 -17.70 0.92
CA GLY A 194 12.43 -16.73 0.09
C GLY A 194 12.05 -15.30 0.46
N MET A 195 12.56 -14.32 -0.28
CA MET A 195 12.24 -12.92 -0.06
C MET A 195 11.30 -12.44 -1.16
N GLY A 196 10.08 -12.08 -0.79
CA GLY A 196 9.17 -11.36 -1.67
C GLY A 196 9.64 -9.93 -1.93
N ASP A 197 9.14 -9.36 -3.01
CA ASP A 197 9.44 -8.03 -3.52
C ASP A 197 8.20 -7.15 -3.47
N ILE A 198 8.39 -5.86 -3.23
CA ILE A 198 7.35 -4.86 -3.45
C ILE A 198 7.45 -4.43 -4.91
N LEU A 199 6.40 -4.75 -5.67
CA LEU A 199 6.27 -4.43 -7.08
C LEU A 199 5.68 -3.03 -7.29
N HIS A 200 4.85 -2.56 -6.36
CA HIS A 200 4.31 -1.21 -6.37
C HIS A 200 4.14 -0.65 -4.94
N PRO A 201 4.57 0.60 -4.67
CA PRO A 201 5.30 1.49 -5.58
C PRO A 201 6.75 1.01 -5.80
N GLU A 202 7.27 1.15 -7.02
CA GLU A 202 8.66 0.78 -7.35
C GLU A 202 9.69 1.71 -6.68
N HIS A 203 9.28 2.95 -6.39
CA HIS A 203 10.12 3.97 -5.78
C HIS A 203 9.41 4.61 -4.59
N VAL A 204 10.17 4.82 -3.52
CA VAL A 204 9.74 5.59 -2.35
C VAL A 204 10.71 6.74 -2.11
N GLU A 205 10.13 7.86 -1.72
CA GLU A 205 10.80 9.08 -1.30
C GLU A 205 11.40 8.93 0.10
N ASP A 206 12.40 9.76 0.40
CA ASP A 206 13.08 9.79 1.69
C ASP A 206 12.10 10.14 2.83
N PRO A 207 12.10 9.37 3.93
CA PRO A 207 11.34 9.65 5.17
C PRO A 207 11.39 11.11 5.62
N LEU A 208 12.57 11.75 5.54
CA LEU A 208 12.81 13.10 6.03
C LEU A 208 12.00 14.15 5.26
N MET A 209 11.55 13.85 4.04
CA MET A 209 10.76 14.77 3.22
C MET A 209 9.33 14.97 3.73
N LEU A 210 8.78 14.03 4.50
CA LEU A 210 7.48 14.21 5.17
C LEU A 210 7.61 14.91 6.52
N GLY A 211 8.82 15.25 6.95
CA GLY A 211 9.08 15.85 8.26
C GLY A 211 8.82 14.87 9.41
N THR A 212 9.42 15.17 10.55
CA THR A 212 9.19 14.52 11.84
C THR A 212 8.90 15.60 12.90
N GLY A 213 8.48 15.19 14.10
CA GLY A 213 8.16 16.11 15.20
C GLY A 213 6.76 16.70 15.10
N CYS A 214 5.87 16.08 14.33
CA CYS A 214 4.51 16.55 14.11
C CYS A 214 3.53 16.21 15.25
N ALA A 215 3.97 15.53 16.32
CA ALA A 215 3.09 14.94 17.32
C ALA A 215 2.28 15.92 18.20
N ASP A 216 2.64 17.21 18.23
CA ASP A 216 2.01 18.21 19.12
C ASP A 216 0.59 18.64 18.73
N THR A 217 0.09 18.15 17.59
CA THR A 217 -1.28 18.44 17.18
C THR A 217 -2.22 17.30 17.52
N GLN A 218 -3.45 17.67 17.85
CA GLN A 218 -4.47 16.70 18.15
C GLN A 218 -4.90 16.01 16.85
N PRO A 219 -4.91 14.66 16.79
CA PRO A 219 -5.31 13.96 15.59
C PRO A 219 -6.72 14.37 15.16
N PRO A 220 -7.03 14.40 13.86
CA PRO A 220 -8.38 14.63 13.40
C PRO A 220 -9.31 13.62 14.06
N GLN A 221 -10.48 14.10 14.54
CA GLN A 221 -11.40 13.23 15.23
C GLN A 221 -11.97 12.18 14.27
N ALA A 222 -11.89 10.91 14.69
CA ALA A 222 -12.49 9.75 14.05
C ALA A 222 -11.94 9.43 12.64
N VAL A 223 -10.68 9.02 12.58
CA VAL A 223 -10.15 8.31 11.41
C VAL A 223 -10.43 6.82 11.57
N GLU A 224 -11.11 6.24 10.60
CA GLU A 224 -11.35 4.80 10.55
C GLU A 224 -10.09 4.11 10.01
N LEU A 225 -9.57 3.18 10.81
CA LEU A 225 -8.41 2.36 10.47
C LEU A 225 -8.89 0.98 10.03
N TRP A 226 -8.43 0.55 8.86
CA TRP A 226 -8.76 -0.73 8.25
C TRP A 226 -7.56 -1.69 8.36
N PRO A 227 -7.60 -2.66 9.28
CA PRO A 227 -6.50 -3.58 9.52
C PRO A 227 -6.48 -4.75 8.52
N TYR A 228 -5.30 -5.06 7.98
CA TYR A 228 -5.03 -6.25 7.17
C TYR A 228 -3.74 -6.93 7.64
N ASN A 229 -3.83 -8.13 8.21
CA ASN A 229 -2.71 -8.87 8.77
C ASN A 229 -2.45 -10.16 7.99
N PHE A 230 -1.41 -10.13 7.14
CA PHE A 230 -0.98 -11.29 6.35
C PHE A 230 0.16 -12.09 7.00
N VAL A 231 0.60 -11.71 8.20
CA VAL A 231 1.70 -12.37 8.90
C VAL A 231 1.22 -13.64 9.60
N VAL A 232 0.29 -13.50 10.55
CA VAL A 232 -0.30 -14.60 11.33
C VAL A 232 -1.64 -14.18 11.92
N GLY A 233 -2.58 -15.12 12.00
CA GLY A 233 -3.81 -14.96 12.80
C GLY A 233 -5.03 -14.51 12.00
N ASP A 234 -5.84 -13.65 12.62
CA ASP A 234 -7.05 -13.08 12.02
C ASP A 234 -6.63 -11.93 11.08
N LEU A 235 -7.10 -12.01 9.83
CA LEU A 235 -6.76 -11.05 8.79
C LEU A 235 -7.16 -9.61 9.15
N HIS A 236 -8.19 -9.42 9.96
CA HIS A 236 -8.68 -8.08 10.32
C HIS A 236 -8.26 -7.65 11.72
N VAL A 237 -7.19 -8.26 12.26
CA VAL A 237 -6.62 -7.88 13.53
C VAL A 237 -5.12 -7.65 13.35
N LEU A 238 -4.69 -6.41 13.53
CA LEU A 238 -3.28 -6.06 13.48
C LEU A 238 -2.51 -6.69 14.65
N PRO A 239 -1.24 -7.06 14.43
CA PRO A 239 -0.35 -7.49 15.50
C PRO A 239 -0.05 -6.32 16.46
N GLU A 240 0.40 -6.61 17.69
CA GLU A 240 0.62 -5.60 18.73
C GLU A 240 1.67 -4.55 18.30
N GLU A 241 2.65 -4.99 17.51
CA GLU A 241 3.71 -4.21 16.88
C GLU A 241 3.15 -3.04 16.04
N ALA A 242 1.95 -3.18 15.46
CA ALA A 242 1.33 -2.13 14.67
C ALA A 242 0.97 -0.87 15.49
N SER A 243 0.89 -0.98 16.82
CA SER A 243 0.65 0.18 17.69
C SER A 243 1.77 1.22 17.60
N ALA A 244 3.01 0.78 17.39
CA ALA A 244 4.16 1.67 17.19
C ALA A 244 4.07 2.43 15.86
N VAL A 245 3.51 1.80 14.82
CA VAL A 245 3.28 2.43 13.52
C VAL A 245 2.32 3.61 13.63
N ALA A 246 1.27 3.50 14.43
CA ALA A 246 0.36 4.62 14.66
C ALA A 246 1.13 5.81 15.25
N GLY A 247 1.97 5.59 16.27
CA GLY A 247 2.83 6.62 16.86
C GLY A 247 3.80 7.25 15.85
N ALA A 248 4.49 6.43 15.07
CA ALA A 248 5.42 6.89 14.03
C ALA A 248 4.70 7.67 12.94
N LEU A 249 3.51 7.23 12.52
CA LEU A 249 2.66 7.92 11.56
C LEU A 249 2.32 9.31 12.10
N TRP A 250 1.85 9.42 13.36
CA TRP A 250 1.47 10.70 14.00
C TRP A 250 2.62 11.70 14.09
N ASP A 251 3.87 11.24 14.03
CA ASP A 251 5.02 12.10 14.04
C ASP A 251 5.35 12.71 12.65
N THR A 252 4.64 12.34 11.59
CA THR A 252 4.84 12.83 10.21
C THR A 252 3.79 13.84 9.74
N ALA A 253 4.09 14.58 8.66
CA ALA A 253 3.14 15.50 8.07
C ALA A 253 1.94 14.81 7.37
N ALA A 254 2.03 13.50 7.10
CA ALA A 254 1.06 12.78 6.27
C ALA A 254 -0.37 12.79 6.82
N LEU A 255 -0.51 12.81 8.15
CA LEU A 255 -1.82 12.76 8.80
C LEU A 255 -2.56 14.08 8.89
N TYR A 256 -1.87 15.20 8.72
CA TYR A 256 -2.55 16.48 8.63
C TYR A 256 -3.31 16.66 7.34
N ALA A 257 -2.87 15.96 6.29
CA ALA A 257 -3.61 15.92 5.05
C ALA A 257 -4.92 15.10 5.17
N VAL A 258 -5.12 14.35 6.27
CA VAL A 258 -6.31 13.53 6.47
C VAL A 258 -7.53 14.43 6.63
N THR A 259 -8.50 14.23 5.76
CA THR A 259 -9.77 14.97 5.75
C THR A 259 -10.94 14.02 6.00
N PRO A 260 -12.13 14.53 6.36
CA PRO A 260 -13.32 13.67 6.47
C PRO A 260 -13.57 12.91 5.16
N GLY A 261 -13.66 11.58 5.23
CA GLY A 261 -13.78 10.69 4.07
C GLY A 261 -12.48 10.04 3.63
N THR A 262 -11.34 10.41 4.23
CA THR A 262 -10.08 9.68 4.05
C THR A 262 -10.18 8.28 4.65
N THR A 263 -9.70 7.30 3.90
CA THR A 263 -9.61 5.89 4.32
C THR A 263 -8.17 5.57 4.65
N ILE A 264 -7.90 5.03 5.84
CA ILE A 264 -6.56 4.56 6.20
C ILE A 264 -6.56 3.04 6.33
N ALA A 265 -5.77 2.36 5.50
CA ALA A 265 -5.52 0.94 5.62
C ALA A 265 -4.12 0.69 6.19
N VAL A 266 -3.99 -0.27 7.09
CA VAL A 266 -2.70 -0.70 7.65
C VAL A 266 -2.52 -2.19 7.34
N ILE A 267 -1.46 -2.50 6.60
CA ILE A 267 -1.18 -3.83 6.09
C ILE A 267 0.08 -4.37 6.76
N ALA A 268 -0.01 -5.44 7.53
CA ALA A 268 1.13 -6.20 8.02
C ALA A 268 1.56 -7.20 6.94
N TYR A 269 2.67 -6.92 6.25
CA TYR A 269 3.12 -7.61 5.05
C TYR A 269 4.38 -8.44 5.33
N PRO A 270 4.31 -9.78 5.29
CA PRO A 270 5.39 -10.64 5.78
C PRO A 270 6.59 -10.81 4.82
N ARG A 271 6.46 -10.49 3.52
CA ARG A 271 7.37 -10.84 2.40
C ARG A 271 7.72 -12.32 2.22
N THR A 272 7.76 -13.11 3.28
CA THR A 272 8.13 -14.51 3.31
C THR A 272 7.15 -15.32 4.16
N VAL A 273 6.95 -16.58 3.80
CA VAL A 273 6.15 -17.53 4.60
C VAL A 273 6.88 -18.86 4.80
N GLY A 274 6.36 -19.68 5.71
CA GLY A 274 6.94 -20.95 6.15
C GLY A 274 7.77 -20.80 7.42
N ALA A 275 8.70 -19.84 7.42
CA ALA A 275 9.35 -19.32 8.62
C ALA A 275 9.22 -17.79 8.58
N PHE A 276 8.27 -17.25 9.33
CA PHE A 276 8.09 -15.79 9.42
C PHE A 276 9.39 -15.14 9.88
N ALA A 277 9.83 -14.13 9.13
CA ALA A 277 11.06 -13.39 9.36
C ALA A 277 10.69 -11.90 9.57
N PRO A 278 10.56 -11.45 10.83
CA PRO A 278 10.08 -10.11 11.13
C PRO A 278 11.03 -9.00 10.66
N ASP A 279 12.32 -9.30 10.50
CA ASP A 279 13.36 -8.38 10.02
C ASP A 279 13.19 -7.99 8.53
N VAL A 280 12.49 -8.79 7.74
CA VAL A 280 12.14 -8.49 6.34
C VAL A 280 10.67 -8.14 6.15
N ALA A 281 9.85 -8.28 7.20
CA ALA A 281 8.45 -7.89 7.15
C ALA A 281 8.31 -6.37 7.27
N GLU A 282 7.21 -5.84 6.76
CA GLU A 282 6.92 -4.41 6.77
C GLU A 282 5.47 -4.14 7.16
N PHE A 283 5.24 -2.94 7.70
CA PHE A 283 3.92 -2.35 7.71
C PHE A 283 3.79 -1.39 6.53
N VAL A 284 2.71 -1.54 5.77
CA VAL A 284 2.34 -0.63 4.70
C VAL A 284 1.08 0.11 5.11
N VAL A 285 1.16 1.44 5.21
CA VAL A 285 0.04 2.31 5.54
C VAL A 285 -0.40 3.00 4.27
N VAL A 286 -1.67 2.83 3.88
CA VAL A 286 -2.27 3.51 2.73
C VAL A 286 -3.25 4.55 3.25
N ILE A 287 -3.04 5.81 2.88
CA ILE A 287 -3.94 6.93 3.18
C ILE A 287 -4.57 7.37 1.86
N ASP A 288 -5.82 7.00 1.65
CA ASP A 288 -6.58 7.28 0.42
C ASP A 288 -7.47 8.51 0.64
N TYR A 289 -7.17 9.60 -0.06
CA TYR A 289 -7.88 10.87 0.09
C TYR A 289 -9.13 10.90 -0.81
N PRO A 290 -10.25 11.46 -0.32
CA PRO A 290 -11.50 11.52 -1.05
C PRO A 290 -11.43 12.39 -2.31
#